data_AF-A0A965GSY2-F1
#
_entry.id   AF-A0A965GSY2-F1
#
_cell.length_a   1.000
_cell.length_b   1.000
_cell.length_c   1.000
_cell.angle_alpha   90.00
_cell.angle_beta   90.00
_cell.angle_gamma   90.00
#
_symmetry.space_group_name_H-M   'P 1'
#
loop_
_entity.id
_entity.type
_entity.pdbx_description
1 polymer ?
#
loop_
_entity_poly.entity_id
_entity_poly.type
_entity_poly.pdbx_seq_one_letter_code
_entity_poly.pdbx_strand_id
1 'polypeptide(L)'
;MKFLNRQGQAIGSSELGRLILSAAEPKLVSEIANVENWRKDYLKYFREVAKAELMSPRSALEVATQGLKVFEDAVHTDNNENLLEVITAAWRSNKDQVSMVVIKGTGVTKQPDFFEVTGLVKQHLAEPLVAEKLKSLDSGSLKNNLLIALAGGAEYSPARVWLDWGGATAIVARPRTELWAELISRARNSSGTLYVPVLKSRAQGLDVQNLTDAELAKIAGLDLVLDYEAIAGWLSMLARTETGGLVLGCYAYAPGVKHIEVQAVQHCLGRVMSEALPKSRLTLNWLATPTDAYAVPADIVEDINNRYSQRSPLIKLRDFVFGARQHIFECFETESGEMMAIMDATSVLQGPSYALAKRTQRWMAYQQLFSGRNVAYLVSPPAETKSVLNKKILRLTYAGAPAFGLDPFAVDQAVMVATGLLVGELDAPRSQNALSSYLDLAVHGGLWRVIYSPKSAWRAATILGAITLGF
;
A
#
# COMPACT_ATOMS: atom_id res chain seq x y z
N MET A 1 11.78 -9.33 16.11
CA MET A 1 11.85 -7.85 16.09
C MET A 1 11.20 -7.32 17.36
N LYS A 2 11.71 -6.22 17.91
CA LYS A 2 11.20 -5.58 19.14
C LYS A 2 11.03 -4.08 18.94
N PHE A 3 10.20 -3.47 19.78
CA PHE A 3 10.05 -2.02 19.85
C PHE A 3 10.59 -1.53 21.19
N LEU A 4 11.50 -0.56 21.15
CA LEU A 4 12.08 0.05 22.34
C LEU A 4 11.66 1.52 22.43
N ASN A 5 11.37 2.00 23.64
CA ASN A 5 11.22 3.44 23.87
C ASN A 5 12.60 4.13 23.93
N ARG A 6 12.61 5.46 24.10
CA ARG A 6 13.85 6.25 24.21
C ARG A 6 14.76 5.87 25.39
N GLN A 7 14.22 5.16 26.39
CA GLN A 7 14.98 4.67 27.55
C GLN A 7 15.52 3.24 27.33
N GLY A 8 15.33 2.67 26.13
CA GLY A 8 15.75 1.31 25.80
C GLY A 8 14.84 0.20 26.35
N GLN A 9 13.66 0.55 26.88
CA GLN A 9 12.72 -0.42 27.44
C GLN A 9 11.80 -0.98 26.35
N ALA A 10 11.55 -2.29 26.39
CA ALA A 10 10.64 -2.94 25.46
C ALA A 10 9.19 -2.47 25.65
N ILE A 11 8.54 -2.10 24.55
CA ILE A 11 7.16 -1.62 24.51
C ILE A 11 6.29 -2.43 23.54
N GLY A 12 4.99 -2.46 23.79
CA GLY A 12 4.01 -3.06 22.88
C GLY A 12 3.67 -2.15 21.71
N SER A 13 3.01 -2.70 20.68
CA SER A 13 2.60 -1.95 19.49
C SER A 13 1.62 -0.81 19.77
N SER A 14 0.85 -0.91 20.86
CA SER A 14 -0.07 0.17 21.25
C SER A 14 0.70 1.39 21.73
N GLU A 15 1.68 1.19 22.61
CA GLU A 15 2.54 2.27 23.10
C GLU A 15 3.40 2.85 21.97
N LEU A 16 3.91 2.01 21.07
CA LEU A 16 4.60 2.47 19.87
C LEU A 16 3.71 3.44 19.05
N GLY A 17 2.45 3.06 18.78
CA GLY A 17 1.52 3.91 18.05
C GLY A 17 1.23 5.24 18.77
N ARG A 18 1.12 5.21 20.10
CA ARG A 18 0.93 6.42 20.92
C ARG A 18 2.12 7.36 20.81
N LEU A 19 3.34 6.85 20.97
CA LEU A 19 4.57 7.64 20.88
C LEU A 19 4.73 8.27 19.50
N ILE A 20 4.45 7.51 18.44
CA ILE A 20 4.56 7.98 17.06
C ILE A 20 3.53 9.08 16.76
N LEU A 21 2.26 8.88 17.12
CA LEU A 21 1.21 9.87 16.87
C LEU A 21 1.39 11.13 17.73
N SER A 22 1.84 10.96 18.98
CA SER A 22 2.15 12.09 19.87
C SER A 22 3.33 12.92 19.37
N ALA A 23 4.31 12.29 18.72
CA ALA A 23 5.40 13.00 18.07
C ALA A 23 4.95 13.67 16.77
N ALA A 24 4.10 13.02 15.98
CA ALA A 24 3.59 13.55 14.72
C ALA A 24 2.67 14.78 14.93
N GLU A 25 1.88 14.80 16.02
CA GLU A 25 1.06 15.95 16.41
C GLU A 25 1.16 16.17 17.94
N PRO A 26 2.07 17.05 18.38
CA PRO A 26 2.32 17.33 19.80
C PRO A 26 1.09 17.82 20.58
N LYS A 27 0.10 18.45 19.93
CA LYS A 27 -1.13 18.90 20.61
C LYS A 27 -1.95 17.72 21.16
N LEU A 28 -1.79 16.52 20.58
CA LEU A 28 -2.52 15.32 20.99
C LEU A 28 -1.86 14.56 22.15
N VAL A 29 -0.65 14.92 22.59
CA VAL A 29 0.13 14.18 23.61
C VAL A 29 -0.71 13.90 24.86
N SER A 30 -1.31 14.94 25.44
CA SER A 30 -2.11 14.83 26.67
C SER A 30 -3.38 14.00 26.46
N GLU A 31 -4.03 14.10 25.30
CA GLU A 31 -5.22 13.30 25.00
C GLU A 31 -4.87 11.83 24.81
N ILE A 32 -3.80 11.55 24.05
CA ILE A 32 -3.34 10.18 23.79
C ILE A 32 -2.94 9.51 25.10
N ALA A 33 -2.20 10.20 25.98
CA ALA A 33 -1.77 9.64 27.26
C ALA A 33 -2.95 9.16 28.15
N ASN A 34 -4.11 9.81 28.05
CA ASN A 34 -5.28 9.53 28.87
C ASN A 34 -6.24 8.48 28.26
N VAL A 35 -5.94 7.91 27.09
CA VAL A 35 -6.81 6.89 26.48
C VAL A 35 -6.70 5.57 27.24
N GLU A 36 -7.80 5.11 27.83
CA GLU A 36 -7.85 3.82 28.51
C GLU A 36 -7.86 2.64 27.51
N ASN A 37 -8.69 2.70 26.47
CA ASN A 37 -8.88 1.61 25.53
C ASN A 37 -8.35 1.93 24.12
N TRP A 38 -7.02 1.89 23.98
CA TRP A 38 -6.35 2.14 22.69
C TRP A 38 -6.95 1.33 21.54
N ARG A 39 -7.29 0.07 21.77
CA ARG A 39 -7.79 -0.83 20.72
C ARG A 39 -9.12 -0.36 20.13
N LYS A 40 -9.92 0.41 20.86
CA LYS A 40 -11.21 0.96 20.41
C LYS A 40 -11.11 2.40 19.95
N ASP A 41 -10.29 3.21 20.64
CA ASP A 41 -10.38 4.66 20.54
C ASP A 41 -9.24 5.30 19.72
N TYR A 42 -8.31 4.49 19.17
CA TYR A 42 -7.16 4.98 18.41
C TYR A 42 -7.53 5.79 17.16
N LEU A 43 -8.67 5.50 16.52
CA LEU A 43 -9.02 6.06 15.20
C LEU A 43 -9.13 7.59 15.20
N LYS A 44 -9.64 8.18 16.30
CA LYS A 44 -9.72 9.63 16.47
C LYS A 44 -8.36 10.28 16.21
N TYR A 45 -7.29 9.72 16.77
CA TYR A 45 -5.95 10.30 16.66
C TYR A 45 -5.36 10.19 15.24
N PHE A 46 -5.66 9.12 14.51
CA PHE A 46 -5.28 9.02 13.09
C PHE A 46 -6.01 10.06 12.22
N ARG A 47 -7.27 10.37 12.56
CA ARG A 47 -8.04 11.45 11.92
C ARG A 47 -7.47 12.83 12.25
N GLU A 48 -7.22 13.13 13.52
CA GLU A 48 -6.61 14.43 13.91
C GLU A 48 -5.23 14.62 13.27
N VAL A 49 -4.42 13.57 13.19
CA VAL A 49 -3.13 13.65 12.51
C VAL A 49 -3.31 13.80 10.99
N ALA A 50 -4.31 13.18 10.36
CA ALA A 50 -4.60 13.40 8.94
C ALA A 50 -5.03 14.85 8.65
N LYS A 51 -5.73 15.50 9.59
CA LYS A 51 -6.02 16.93 9.54
C LYS A 51 -4.74 17.76 9.64
N ALA A 52 -3.90 17.46 10.63
CA ALA A 52 -2.63 18.15 10.83
C ALA A 52 -1.72 18.09 9.59
N GLU A 53 -1.68 16.95 8.88
CA GLU A 53 -0.88 16.76 7.66
C GLU A 53 -1.17 17.78 6.55
N LEU A 54 -2.37 18.36 6.48
CA LEU A 54 -2.76 19.29 5.43
C LEU A 54 -3.10 20.71 5.92
N MET A 55 -2.73 21.07 7.15
CA MET A 55 -2.96 22.42 7.67
C MET A 55 -2.17 23.51 6.95
N SER A 56 -0.95 23.20 6.47
CA SER A 56 -0.09 24.11 5.73
C SER A 56 0.68 23.36 4.62
N PRO A 57 1.29 24.06 3.65
CA PRO A 57 2.09 23.42 2.60
C PRO A 57 3.27 22.57 3.10
N ARG A 58 3.74 22.78 4.34
CA ARG A 58 4.86 22.02 4.94
C ARG A 58 4.41 21.00 5.97
N SER A 59 3.16 21.07 6.45
CA SER A 59 2.69 20.23 7.55
C SER A 59 2.83 18.75 7.24
N ALA A 60 2.55 18.31 6.01
CA ALA A 60 2.68 16.92 5.60
C ALA A 60 4.10 16.39 5.83
N LEU A 61 5.13 17.17 5.47
CA LEU A 61 6.52 16.81 5.68
C LEU A 61 6.90 16.84 7.16
N GLU A 62 6.47 17.86 7.90
CA GLU A 62 6.81 18.04 9.32
C GLU A 62 6.21 16.93 10.18
N VAL A 63 4.91 16.67 10.03
CA VAL A 63 4.17 15.59 10.73
C VAL A 63 4.78 14.23 10.39
N ALA A 64 5.01 13.95 9.11
CA ALA A 64 5.64 12.72 8.65
C ALA A 64 7.03 12.52 9.25
N THR A 65 7.86 13.57 9.26
CA THR A 65 9.24 13.51 9.73
C THR A 65 9.32 13.26 11.23
N GLN A 66 8.48 13.94 12.02
CA GLN A 66 8.46 13.76 13.47
C GLN A 66 7.97 12.36 13.86
N GLY A 67 6.89 11.88 13.24
CA GLY A 67 6.37 10.53 13.49
C GLY A 67 7.33 9.43 13.04
N LEU A 68 7.91 9.55 11.83
CA LEU A 68 8.86 8.56 11.32
C LEU A 68 10.16 8.53 12.10
N LYS A 69 10.65 9.66 12.65
CA LYS A 69 11.85 9.65 13.49
C LYS A 69 11.66 8.73 14.71
N VAL A 70 10.51 8.83 15.38
CA VAL A 70 10.19 7.94 16.51
C VAL A 70 10.04 6.49 16.06
N PHE A 71 9.44 6.25 14.89
CA PHE A 71 9.33 4.89 14.34
C PHE A 71 10.71 4.28 14.07
N GLU A 72 11.60 5.01 13.38
CA GLU A 72 12.96 4.57 13.05
C GLU A 72 13.80 4.32 14.31
N ASP A 73 13.69 5.18 15.31
CA ASP A 73 14.41 5.02 16.58
C ASP A 73 13.90 3.84 17.40
N ALA A 74 12.61 3.51 17.31
CA ALA A 74 12.00 2.50 18.17
C ALA A 74 12.19 1.07 17.67
N VAL A 75 12.36 0.85 16.36
CA VAL A 75 12.38 -0.51 15.80
C VAL A 75 13.78 -1.15 15.90
N HIS A 76 13.84 -2.28 16.59
CA HIS A 76 15.08 -3.01 16.85
C HIS A 76 15.00 -4.49 16.44
N THR A 77 16.15 -5.07 16.13
CA THR A 77 16.32 -6.52 15.94
C THR A 77 16.09 -7.26 17.26
N ASP A 78 16.02 -8.59 17.20
CA ASP A 78 15.90 -9.40 18.43
C ASP A 78 17.13 -9.32 19.34
N ASN A 79 18.27 -8.90 18.78
CA ASN A 79 19.54 -8.65 19.47
C ASN A 79 19.68 -7.22 19.99
N ASN A 80 18.59 -6.42 19.98
CA ASN A 80 18.55 -5.02 20.41
C ASN A 80 19.42 -4.06 19.58
N GLU A 81 19.68 -4.37 18.31
CA GLU A 81 20.32 -3.43 17.37
C GLU A 81 19.25 -2.64 16.63
N ASN A 82 19.50 -1.36 16.31
CA ASN A 82 18.54 -0.57 15.54
C ASN A 82 18.40 -1.16 14.12
N LEU A 83 17.15 -1.39 13.67
CA LEU A 83 16.90 -2.08 12.40
C LEU A 83 17.44 -1.29 11.19
N LEU A 84 17.29 0.04 11.19
CA LEU A 84 17.76 0.89 10.11
C LEU A 84 19.30 0.85 10.01
N GLU A 85 19.99 0.86 11.14
CA GLU A 85 21.46 0.78 11.19
C GLU A 85 21.96 -0.56 10.64
N VAL A 86 21.34 -1.68 11.05
CA VAL A 86 21.72 -3.02 10.57
C VAL A 86 21.51 -3.16 9.06
N ILE A 87 20.35 -2.70 8.54
CA ILE A 87 20.07 -2.72 7.10
C ILE A 87 21.04 -1.80 6.33
N THR A 88 21.36 -0.63 6.89
CA THR A 88 22.34 0.31 6.31
C THR A 88 23.73 -0.34 6.23
N ALA A 89 24.17 -1.02 7.29
CA ALA A 89 25.45 -1.71 7.31
C ALA A 89 25.51 -2.82 6.25
N ALA A 90 24.48 -3.66 6.16
CA ALA A 90 24.40 -4.74 5.17
C ALA A 90 24.38 -4.24 3.72
N TRP A 91 23.71 -3.12 3.46
CA TRP A 91 23.76 -2.43 2.16
C TRP A 91 25.18 -1.94 1.85
N ARG A 92 25.80 -1.18 2.77
CA ARG A 92 27.12 -0.58 2.57
C ARG A 92 28.22 -1.60 2.37
N SER A 93 28.17 -2.71 3.11
CA SER A 93 29.12 -3.82 2.97
C SER A 93 28.86 -4.69 1.74
N ASN A 94 27.82 -4.39 0.94
CA ASN A 94 27.36 -5.21 -0.16
C ASN A 94 27.25 -6.70 0.24
N LYS A 95 26.55 -6.97 1.34
CA LYS A 95 26.58 -8.26 2.03
C LYS A 95 26.17 -9.39 1.07
N ASP A 96 27.14 -10.17 0.62
CA ASP A 96 26.98 -11.12 -0.48
C ASP A 96 26.47 -12.49 0.01
N GLN A 97 25.19 -12.52 0.41
CA GLN A 97 24.50 -13.70 0.95
C GLN A 97 23.48 -14.32 -0.01
N VAL A 98 23.22 -13.67 -1.15
CA VAL A 98 22.20 -14.08 -2.12
C VAL A 98 22.87 -14.45 -3.43
N SER A 99 22.66 -15.69 -3.86
CA SER A 99 22.84 -16.07 -5.26
C SER A 99 21.56 -15.78 -6.03
N MET A 100 21.69 -15.40 -7.30
CA MET A 100 20.54 -15.03 -8.13
C MET A 100 20.55 -15.80 -9.44
N VAL A 101 19.39 -16.32 -9.82
CA VAL A 101 19.15 -16.91 -11.14
C VAL A 101 18.25 -15.98 -11.94
N VAL A 102 18.66 -15.65 -13.18
CA VAL A 102 17.89 -14.78 -14.07
C VAL A 102 17.15 -15.64 -15.09
N ILE A 103 15.83 -15.61 -15.03
CA ILE A 103 14.95 -16.33 -15.95
C ILE A 103 14.40 -15.33 -16.95
N LYS A 104 14.91 -15.37 -18.18
CA LYS A 104 14.36 -14.61 -19.30
C LYS A 104 13.24 -15.42 -19.94
N GLY A 105 12.05 -14.85 -19.98
CA GLY A 105 10.91 -15.42 -20.66
C GLY A 105 11.10 -15.45 -22.17
N THR A 106 10.54 -16.48 -22.80
CA THR A 106 10.56 -16.66 -24.27
C THR A 106 9.16 -16.74 -24.85
N GLY A 107 8.15 -16.46 -24.02
CA GLY A 107 6.75 -16.47 -24.40
C GLY A 107 6.27 -15.13 -24.96
N VAL A 108 4.96 -14.95 -24.97
CA VAL A 108 4.29 -13.81 -25.61
C VAL A 108 4.06 -12.70 -24.58
N THR A 109 4.28 -11.45 -25.00
CA THR A 109 3.85 -10.26 -24.24
C THR A 109 2.33 -10.16 -24.26
N LYS A 110 1.69 -10.16 -23.09
CA LYS A 110 0.28 -9.80 -22.97
C LYS A 110 0.17 -8.29 -23.01
N GLN A 111 -0.73 -7.77 -23.82
CA GLN A 111 -1.02 -6.34 -23.83
C GLN A 111 -1.84 -5.97 -22.59
N PRO A 112 -1.65 -4.77 -22.02
CA PRO A 112 -2.57 -4.24 -21.03
C PRO A 112 -3.99 -4.20 -21.59
N ASP A 113 -4.90 -4.93 -20.96
CA ASP A 113 -6.32 -4.96 -21.32
C ASP A 113 -7.13 -4.53 -20.11
N PHE A 114 -7.49 -3.24 -20.07
CA PHE A 114 -8.27 -2.69 -18.99
C PHE A 114 -9.76 -2.82 -19.32
N PHE A 115 -10.55 -3.23 -18.33
CA PHE A 115 -12.00 -3.08 -18.38
C PHE A 115 -12.39 -1.60 -18.49
N GLU A 116 -13.69 -1.29 -18.68
CA GLU A 116 -14.14 0.10 -18.91
C GLU A 116 -13.89 1.02 -17.69
N VAL A 117 -12.67 1.56 -17.58
CA VAL A 117 -12.23 2.42 -16.46
C VAL A 117 -13.04 3.72 -16.38
N THR A 118 -13.56 4.20 -17.51
CA THR A 118 -14.44 5.38 -17.53
C THR A 118 -15.74 5.11 -16.75
N GLY A 119 -16.20 3.85 -16.72
CA GLY A 119 -17.33 3.41 -15.91
C GLY A 119 -17.06 3.58 -14.42
N LEU A 120 -15.83 3.30 -13.96
CA LEU A 120 -15.45 3.49 -12.54
C LEU A 120 -15.61 4.94 -12.10
N VAL A 121 -15.13 5.89 -12.91
CA VAL A 121 -15.23 7.33 -12.60
C VAL A 121 -16.69 7.77 -12.60
N LYS A 122 -17.48 7.36 -13.60
CA LYS A 122 -18.92 7.67 -13.67
C LYS A 122 -19.71 7.12 -12.47
N GLN A 123 -19.27 6.00 -11.90
CA GLN A 123 -19.86 5.38 -10.71
C GLN A 123 -19.25 5.90 -9.41
N HIS A 124 -18.31 6.85 -9.48
CA HIS A 124 -17.57 7.38 -8.34
C HIS A 124 -16.76 6.32 -7.57
N LEU A 125 -16.26 5.30 -8.26
CA LEU A 125 -15.41 4.26 -7.69
C LEU A 125 -13.91 4.61 -7.75
N ALA A 126 -13.56 5.56 -8.61
CA ALA A 126 -12.21 6.06 -8.84
C ALA A 126 -12.23 7.56 -9.16
N GLU A 127 -11.12 8.24 -8.89
CA GLU A 127 -10.94 9.65 -9.18
C GLU A 127 -10.69 9.91 -10.68
N PRO A 128 -11.05 11.09 -11.21
CA PRO A 128 -11.12 11.32 -12.66
C PRO A 128 -9.83 11.04 -13.44
N LEU A 129 -8.66 11.37 -12.87
CA LEU A 129 -7.37 11.21 -13.56
C LEU A 129 -7.00 9.73 -13.77
N VAL A 130 -7.61 8.79 -13.05
CA VAL A 130 -7.40 7.34 -13.27
C VAL A 130 -7.74 6.94 -14.70
N ALA A 131 -8.87 7.42 -15.22
CA ALA A 131 -9.32 7.05 -16.57
C ALA A 131 -8.44 7.67 -17.66
N GLU A 132 -7.97 8.90 -17.48
CA GLU A 132 -7.03 9.54 -18.40
C GLU A 132 -5.71 8.79 -18.41
N LYS A 133 -5.14 8.52 -17.22
CA LYS A 133 -3.84 7.88 -17.05
C LYS A 133 -3.77 6.48 -17.68
N LEU A 134 -4.83 5.69 -17.51
CA LEU A 134 -4.88 4.33 -18.08
C LEU A 134 -5.16 4.33 -19.58
N LYS A 135 -5.85 5.35 -20.12
CA LYS A 135 -6.05 5.48 -21.58
C LYS A 135 -4.78 5.88 -22.32
N SER A 136 -3.94 6.70 -21.69
CA SER A 136 -2.67 7.16 -22.28
C SER A 136 -1.49 6.24 -21.98
N LEU A 137 -1.73 5.02 -21.50
CA LEU A 137 -0.67 4.13 -21.04
C LEU A 137 0.24 3.72 -22.21
N ASP A 138 1.53 3.97 -22.05
CA ASP A 138 2.57 3.35 -22.86
C ASP A 138 3.18 2.21 -22.04
N SER A 139 3.63 1.14 -22.67
CA SER A 139 4.32 0.05 -21.97
C SER A 139 5.85 0.19 -22.05
N GLY A 140 6.35 1.30 -22.62
CA GLY A 140 7.77 1.60 -22.76
C GLY A 140 8.55 1.60 -21.44
N SER A 141 7.99 2.18 -20.37
CA SER A 141 8.69 2.24 -19.07
C SER A 141 8.98 0.87 -18.45
N LEU A 142 8.21 -0.17 -18.75
CA LEU A 142 8.43 -1.54 -18.24
C LEU A 142 9.81 -2.08 -18.62
N LYS A 143 10.29 -1.75 -19.83
CA LYS A 143 11.59 -2.21 -20.33
C LYS A 143 12.76 -1.42 -19.73
N ASN A 144 12.49 -0.19 -19.31
CA ASN A 144 13.49 0.73 -18.78
C ASN A 144 13.63 0.65 -17.26
N ASN A 145 12.74 -0.10 -16.59
CA ASN A 145 12.67 -0.16 -15.13
C ASN A 145 12.67 -1.61 -14.61
N LEU A 146 13.50 -1.88 -13.60
CA LEU A 146 13.42 -3.11 -12.81
C LEU A 146 12.44 -2.90 -11.65
N LEU A 147 11.38 -3.72 -11.61
CA LEU A 147 10.49 -3.79 -10.45
C LEU A 147 11.11 -4.67 -9.36
N ILE A 148 11.53 -4.07 -8.26
CA ILE A 148 11.91 -4.76 -7.02
C ILE A 148 10.64 -4.88 -6.16
N ALA A 149 10.02 -6.06 -6.16
CA ALA A 149 8.76 -6.31 -5.48
C ALA A 149 8.98 -6.94 -4.09
N LEU A 150 8.93 -6.12 -3.03
CA LEU A 150 8.93 -6.59 -1.65
C LEU A 150 7.59 -7.26 -1.34
N ALA A 151 7.64 -8.53 -0.96
CA ALA A 151 6.49 -9.44 -0.93
C ALA A 151 5.83 -9.62 -2.31
N GLY A 152 6.63 -9.68 -3.38
CA GLY A 152 6.15 -9.77 -4.76
C GLY A 152 5.31 -11.01 -5.09
N GLY A 153 5.32 -12.03 -4.23
CA GLY A 153 4.45 -13.20 -4.34
C GLY A 153 3.03 -13.02 -3.79
N ALA A 154 2.70 -11.88 -3.16
CA ALA A 154 1.36 -11.57 -2.66
C ALA A 154 0.32 -11.51 -3.80
N GLU A 155 -0.94 -11.78 -3.50
CA GLU A 155 -2.03 -11.74 -4.51
C GLU A 155 -2.16 -10.35 -5.14
N TYR A 156 -1.95 -9.29 -4.36
CA TYR A 156 -2.07 -7.90 -4.82
C TYR A 156 -0.80 -7.34 -5.46
N SER A 157 0.29 -8.10 -5.52
CA SER A 157 1.55 -7.64 -6.10
C SER A 157 1.42 -7.52 -7.62
N PRO A 158 1.95 -6.45 -8.23
CA PRO A 158 1.98 -6.29 -9.68
C PRO A 158 2.97 -7.25 -10.37
N ALA A 159 3.82 -7.98 -9.63
CA ALA A 159 4.90 -8.78 -10.22
C ALA A 159 4.45 -9.76 -11.31
N ARG A 160 3.27 -10.37 -11.15
CA ARG A 160 2.71 -11.28 -12.16
C ARG A 160 2.30 -10.56 -13.45
N VAL A 161 1.61 -9.43 -13.30
CA VAL A 161 1.19 -8.59 -14.43
C VAL A 161 2.41 -7.95 -15.09
N TRP A 162 3.39 -7.54 -14.31
CA TRP A 162 4.66 -6.99 -14.79
C TRP A 162 5.44 -7.98 -15.67
N LEU A 163 5.52 -9.25 -15.27
CA LEU A 163 6.09 -10.32 -16.10
C LEU A 163 5.27 -10.55 -17.37
N ASP A 164 3.94 -10.65 -17.22
CA ASP A 164 3.02 -10.87 -18.35
C ASP A 164 3.12 -9.75 -19.40
N TRP A 165 3.37 -8.50 -18.98
CA TRP A 165 3.57 -7.34 -19.85
C TRP A 165 5.02 -7.16 -20.34
N GLY A 166 5.91 -8.10 -20.05
CA GLY A 166 7.28 -8.13 -20.59
C GLY A 166 8.31 -7.32 -19.79
N GLY A 167 7.98 -6.90 -18.57
CA GLY A 167 8.90 -6.19 -17.68
C GLY A 167 9.88 -7.13 -16.96
N ALA A 168 10.94 -6.55 -16.38
CA ALA A 168 11.86 -7.25 -15.49
C ALA A 168 11.45 -7.05 -14.03
N THR A 169 11.47 -8.12 -13.22
CA THR A 169 11.20 -8.02 -11.78
C THR A 169 12.14 -8.87 -10.92
N ALA A 170 12.59 -8.28 -9.81
CA ALA A 170 13.24 -8.93 -8.70
C ALA A 170 12.25 -9.09 -7.55
N ILE A 171 11.97 -10.35 -7.19
CA ILE A 171 10.93 -10.67 -6.21
C ILE A 171 11.56 -11.05 -4.87
N VAL A 172 11.20 -10.34 -3.81
CA VAL A 172 11.41 -10.79 -2.44
C VAL A 172 10.12 -11.47 -1.98
N ALA A 173 10.14 -12.78 -1.80
CA ALA A 173 9.01 -13.53 -1.27
C ALA A 173 9.47 -14.77 -0.51
N ARG A 174 8.69 -15.17 0.49
CA ARG A 174 8.99 -16.31 1.36
C ARG A 174 9.29 -17.59 0.56
N PRO A 175 10.14 -18.48 1.09
CA PRO A 175 10.50 -19.72 0.43
C PRO A 175 9.32 -20.71 0.45
N ARG A 176 8.48 -20.63 -0.58
CA ARG A 176 7.34 -21.53 -0.80
C ARG A 176 7.46 -22.14 -2.18
N THR A 177 7.67 -23.45 -2.24
CA THR A 177 7.94 -24.19 -3.48
C THR A 177 6.86 -23.94 -4.53
N GLU A 178 5.58 -23.97 -4.16
CA GLU A 178 4.46 -23.81 -5.08
C GLU A 178 4.40 -22.38 -5.66
N LEU A 179 4.71 -21.38 -4.84
CA LEU A 179 4.79 -19.99 -5.29
C LEU A 179 5.91 -19.81 -6.30
N TRP A 180 7.11 -20.31 -6.00
CA TRP A 180 8.27 -20.13 -6.86
C TRP A 180 8.14 -20.95 -8.14
N ALA A 181 7.59 -22.16 -8.08
CA ALA A 181 7.26 -22.94 -9.27
C ALA A 181 6.28 -22.19 -10.17
N GLU A 182 5.23 -21.56 -9.61
CA GLU A 182 4.29 -20.73 -10.38
C GLU A 182 4.96 -19.51 -11.01
N LEU A 183 5.75 -18.75 -10.25
CA LEU A 183 6.44 -17.55 -10.75
C LEU A 183 7.47 -17.89 -11.84
N ILE A 184 8.24 -18.96 -11.65
CA ILE A 184 9.21 -19.45 -12.62
C ILE A 184 8.48 -19.87 -13.90
N SER A 185 7.45 -20.71 -13.79
CA SER A 185 6.65 -21.15 -14.93
C SER A 185 6.02 -19.97 -15.66
N ARG A 186 5.47 -18.99 -14.93
CA ARG A 186 4.91 -17.77 -15.53
C ARG A 186 5.98 -16.97 -16.28
N ALA A 187 7.15 -16.75 -15.68
CA ALA A 187 8.24 -16.03 -16.31
C ALA A 187 8.65 -16.70 -17.63
N ARG A 188 8.86 -18.03 -17.64
CA ARG A 188 9.18 -18.81 -18.85
C ARG A 188 8.15 -18.63 -19.97
N ASN A 189 6.86 -18.61 -19.62
CA ASN A 189 5.73 -18.50 -20.55
C ASN A 189 5.35 -17.06 -20.92
N SER A 190 5.96 -16.07 -20.28
CA SER A 190 5.81 -14.64 -20.60
C SER A 190 7.01 -14.15 -21.42
N SER A 191 6.98 -12.89 -21.85
CA SER A 191 8.16 -12.19 -22.38
C SER A 191 8.98 -11.46 -21.30
N GLY A 192 8.53 -11.51 -20.04
CA GLY A 192 9.16 -10.83 -18.92
C GLY A 192 10.42 -11.53 -18.40
N THR A 193 11.16 -10.86 -17.53
CA THR A 193 12.36 -11.42 -16.88
C THR A 193 12.17 -11.49 -15.38
N LEU A 194 12.40 -12.67 -14.79
CA LEU A 194 12.32 -12.90 -13.35
C LEU A 194 13.71 -13.09 -12.75
N TYR A 195 14.01 -12.33 -11.70
CA TYR A 195 15.23 -12.45 -10.91
C TYR A 195 14.87 -13.24 -9.65
N VAL A 196 15.35 -14.47 -9.58
CA VAL A 196 15.04 -15.44 -8.50
C VAL A 196 16.18 -15.41 -7.47
N PRO A 197 15.93 -14.91 -6.24
CA PRO A 197 16.93 -14.95 -5.19
C PRO A 197 16.98 -16.32 -4.51
N VAL A 198 18.18 -16.75 -4.14
CA VAL A 198 18.47 -17.96 -3.36
C VAL A 198 19.47 -17.59 -2.28
N LEU A 199 19.15 -17.86 -1.00
CA LEU A 199 20.16 -17.73 0.05
C LEU A 199 21.30 -18.72 -0.19
N LYS A 200 22.54 -18.25 -0.15
CA LYS A 200 23.73 -19.11 -0.30
C LYS A 200 23.78 -20.23 0.73
N SER A 201 23.30 -19.96 1.95
CA SER A 201 23.18 -20.97 3.01
C SER A 201 22.19 -22.09 2.67
N ARG A 202 21.15 -21.82 1.86
CA ARG A 202 20.23 -22.84 1.33
C ARG A 202 20.75 -23.53 0.09
N ALA A 203 21.54 -22.85 -0.74
CA ALA A 203 22.18 -23.46 -1.89
C ALA A 203 23.23 -24.52 -1.47
N GLN A 204 23.86 -24.39 -0.30
CA GLN A 204 24.83 -25.35 0.25
C GLN A 204 25.95 -25.75 -0.76
N GLY A 205 26.42 -24.79 -1.56
CA GLY A 205 27.46 -25.01 -2.57
C GLY A 205 26.97 -25.56 -3.91
N LEU A 206 25.67 -25.79 -4.08
CA LEU A 206 25.09 -26.09 -5.39
C LEU A 206 25.30 -24.91 -6.35
N ASP A 207 25.63 -25.23 -7.60
CA ASP A 207 25.61 -24.25 -8.68
C ASP A 207 24.17 -23.94 -9.08
N VAL A 208 23.64 -22.85 -8.52
CA VAL A 208 22.24 -22.44 -8.73
C VAL A 208 21.92 -22.14 -10.20
N GLN A 209 22.92 -21.87 -11.04
CA GLN A 209 22.69 -21.58 -12.47
C GLN A 209 22.33 -22.83 -13.27
N ASN A 210 22.70 -24.02 -12.77
CA ASN A 210 22.52 -25.30 -13.43
C ASN A 210 21.37 -26.15 -12.83
N LEU A 211 20.58 -25.57 -11.92
CA LEU A 211 19.41 -26.24 -11.35
C LEU A 211 18.25 -26.31 -12.34
N THR A 212 17.49 -27.38 -12.28
CA THR A 212 16.17 -27.43 -12.92
C THR A 212 15.21 -26.44 -12.27
N ASP A 213 14.18 -26.00 -12.99
CA ASP A 213 13.16 -25.09 -12.46
C ASP A 213 12.51 -25.64 -11.17
N ALA A 214 12.32 -26.96 -11.07
CA ALA A 214 11.76 -27.62 -9.89
C ALA A 214 12.71 -27.64 -8.69
N GLU A 215 14.02 -27.79 -8.91
CA GLU A 215 15.03 -27.71 -7.86
C GLU A 215 15.22 -26.28 -7.38
N LEU A 216 15.28 -25.33 -8.31
CA LEU A 216 15.37 -23.91 -8.00
C LEU A 216 14.17 -23.46 -7.16
N ALA A 217 12.95 -23.87 -7.53
CA ALA A 217 11.73 -23.53 -6.79
C ALA A 217 11.77 -23.96 -5.31
N LYS A 218 12.41 -25.09 -4.99
CA LYS A 218 12.53 -25.60 -3.60
C LYS A 218 13.43 -24.73 -2.72
N ILE A 219 14.42 -24.07 -3.32
CA ILE A 219 15.44 -23.29 -2.59
C ILE A 219 15.33 -21.78 -2.82
N ALA A 220 14.42 -21.32 -3.68
CA ALA A 220 14.20 -19.92 -3.98
C ALA A 220 13.52 -19.13 -2.84
N GLY A 221 13.67 -17.82 -2.91
CA GLY A 221 12.97 -16.84 -2.08
C GLY A 221 13.77 -16.33 -0.89
N LEU A 222 13.25 -15.26 -0.29
CA LEU A 222 13.77 -14.57 0.88
C LEU A 222 12.58 -14.19 1.78
N ASP A 223 12.65 -14.50 3.06
CA ASP A 223 11.69 -13.99 4.03
C ASP A 223 12.06 -12.56 4.42
N LEU A 224 11.13 -11.64 4.23
CA LEU A 224 11.38 -10.21 4.43
C LEU A 224 11.87 -9.87 5.85
N VAL A 225 11.38 -10.57 6.88
CA VAL A 225 11.70 -10.26 8.28
C VAL A 225 12.88 -11.08 8.79
N LEU A 226 13.16 -12.25 8.21
CA LEU A 226 14.29 -13.07 8.62
C LEU A 226 15.57 -12.77 7.82
N ASP A 227 15.43 -12.37 6.56
CA ASP A 227 16.54 -12.24 5.61
C ASP A 227 16.83 -10.77 5.24
N TYR A 228 16.42 -9.78 6.04
CA TYR A 228 16.53 -8.34 5.69
C TYR A 228 17.97 -7.89 5.38
N GLU A 229 18.99 -8.46 6.03
CA GLU A 229 20.40 -8.16 5.72
C GLU A 229 20.80 -8.70 4.35
N ALA A 230 20.40 -9.94 4.04
CA ALA A 230 20.66 -10.56 2.75
C ALA A 230 19.92 -9.81 1.63
N ILE A 231 18.68 -9.38 1.89
CA ILE A 231 17.91 -8.52 0.99
C ILE A 231 18.65 -7.19 0.77
N ALA A 232 19.08 -6.50 1.83
CA ALA A 232 19.79 -5.23 1.71
C ALA A 232 21.07 -5.34 0.87
N GLY A 233 21.87 -6.39 1.10
CA GLY A 233 23.05 -6.68 0.29
C GLY A 233 22.72 -6.96 -1.18
N TRP A 234 21.67 -7.75 -1.43
CA TRP A 234 21.19 -8.04 -2.79
C TRP A 234 20.67 -6.80 -3.51
N LEU A 235 19.93 -5.93 -2.83
CA LEU A 235 19.44 -4.68 -3.42
C LEU A 235 20.61 -3.71 -3.73
N SER A 236 21.66 -3.68 -2.90
CA SER A 236 22.91 -2.94 -3.20
C SER A 236 23.56 -3.45 -4.48
N MET A 237 23.63 -4.78 -4.64
CA MET A 237 24.15 -5.40 -5.86
C MET A 237 23.31 -5.00 -7.08
N LEU A 238 21.98 -5.16 -7.02
CA LEU A 238 21.07 -4.78 -8.12
C LEU A 238 21.21 -3.30 -8.50
N ALA A 239 21.36 -2.41 -7.52
CA ALA A 239 21.54 -0.99 -7.77
C ALA A 239 22.85 -0.64 -8.50
N ARG A 240 23.86 -1.51 -8.42
CA ARG A 240 25.14 -1.36 -9.13
C ARG A 240 25.14 -2.05 -10.50
N THR A 241 24.43 -3.17 -10.63
CA THR A 241 24.42 -3.97 -11.86
C THR A 241 23.38 -3.50 -12.88
N GLU A 242 22.22 -3.05 -12.41
CA GLU A 242 21.17 -2.53 -13.28
C GLU A 242 21.45 -1.07 -13.65
N THR A 243 21.27 -0.74 -14.92
CA THR A 243 21.49 0.62 -15.44
C THR A 243 20.18 1.41 -15.59
N GLY A 244 19.07 0.75 -15.92
CA GLY A 244 17.73 1.34 -16.02
C GLY A 244 17.08 1.57 -14.67
N GLY A 245 16.03 2.40 -14.59
CA GLY A 245 15.35 2.83 -13.36
C GLY A 245 14.98 1.69 -12.39
N LEU A 246 15.01 1.96 -11.09
CA LEU A 246 14.58 0.99 -10.06
C LEU A 246 13.22 1.40 -9.54
N VAL A 247 12.32 0.44 -9.40
CA VAL A 247 11.02 0.63 -8.77
C VAL A 247 10.97 -0.26 -7.53
N LEU A 248 11.03 0.33 -6.34
CA LEU A 248 10.88 -0.42 -5.10
C LEU A 248 9.40 -0.44 -4.70
N GLY A 249 8.76 -1.59 -4.93
CA GLY A 249 7.37 -1.84 -4.58
C GLY A 249 7.21 -2.48 -3.21
N CYS A 250 6.45 -1.83 -2.32
CA CYS A 250 6.18 -2.32 -0.97
C CYS A 250 4.79 -2.97 -0.89
N TYR A 251 4.74 -4.30 -0.98
CA TYR A 251 3.48 -5.07 -1.05
C TYR A 251 3.25 -6.00 0.14
N ALA A 252 4.10 -5.95 1.17
CA ALA A 252 4.00 -6.85 2.30
C ALA A 252 2.79 -6.49 3.19
N TYR A 253 2.08 -7.53 3.59
CA TYR A 253 0.98 -7.48 4.54
C TYR A 253 1.12 -8.63 5.53
N ALA A 254 0.86 -8.37 6.80
CA ALA A 254 0.71 -9.40 7.82
C ALA A 254 -0.38 -8.98 8.83
N PRO A 255 -1.05 -9.93 9.52
CA PRO A 255 -2.05 -9.59 10.51
C PRO A 255 -1.42 -9.11 11.83
N GLY A 256 -2.05 -8.13 12.48
CA GLY A 256 -1.67 -7.68 13.82
C GLY A 256 -0.30 -7.00 13.87
N VAL A 257 0.45 -7.27 14.95
CA VAL A 257 1.76 -6.65 15.19
C VAL A 257 2.77 -6.95 14.08
N LYS A 258 2.70 -8.16 13.49
CA LYS A 258 3.56 -8.54 12.36
C LYS A 258 3.43 -7.60 11.16
N HIS A 259 2.31 -6.88 11.01
CA HIS A 259 2.20 -5.85 9.97
C HIS A 259 3.22 -4.73 10.18
N ILE A 260 3.40 -4.29 11.43
CA ILE A 260 4.38 -3.26 11.77
C ILE A 260 5.79 -3.79 11.49
N GLU A 261 6.07 -5.06 11.79
CA GLU A 261 7.39 -5.67 11.56
C GLU A 261 7.74 -5.72 10.08
N VAL A 262 6.84 -6.24 9.23
CA VAL A 262 7.07 -6.25 7.77
C VAL A 262 7.16 -4.84 7.22
N GLN A 263 6.36 -3.90 7.74
CA GLN A 263 6.41 -2.51 7.34
C GLN A 263 7.72 -1.84 7.73
N ALA A 264 8.26 -2.14 8.91
CA ALA A 264 9.53 -1.58 9.35
C ALA A 264 10.69 -1.99 8.45
N VAL A 265 10.71 -3.25 8.00
CA VAL A 265 11.73 -3.70 7.02
C VAL A 265 11.55 -2.98 5.68
N GLN A 266 10.33 -2.92 5.15
CA GLN A 266 10.06 -2.20 3.89
C GLN A 266 10.47 -0.72 3.97
N HIS A 267 10.13 -0.07 5.09
CA HIS A 267 10.52 1.31 5.39
C HIS A 267 12.03 1.47 5.40
N CYS A 268 12.75 0.65 6.17
CA CYS A 268 14.21 0.75 6.29
C CYS A 268 14.92 0.46 4.96
N LEU A 269 14.48 -0.54 4.19
CA LEU A 269 15.02 -0.81 2.85
C LEU A 269 14.78 0.38 1.91
N GLY A 270 13.56 0.93 1.90
CA GLY A 270 13.24 2.12 1.12
C GLY A 270 14.05 3.35 1.54
N ARG A 271 14.25 3.54 2.85
CA ARG A 271 15.05 4.62 3.44
C ARG A 271 16.50 4.54 2.96
N VAL A 272 17.13 3.37 3.09
CA VAL A 272 18.53 3.14 2.68
C VAL A 272 18.70 3.30 1.17
N MET A 273 17.80 2.75 0.35
CA MET A 273 17.86 2.92 -1.10
C MET A 273 17.68 4.38 -1.51
N SER A 274 16.75 5.10 -0.88
CA SER A 274 16.52 6.53 -1.17
C SER A 274 17.67 7.44 -0.78
N GLU A 275 18.45 7.09 0.25
CA GLU A 275 19.67 7.83 0.60
C GLU A 275 20.84 7.50 -0.32
N ALA A 276 20.96 6.22 -0.71
CA ALA A 276 22.07 5.75 -1.51
C ALA A 276 21.96 6.12 -3.00
N LEU A 277 20.75 6.33 -3.51
CA LEU A 277 20.49 6.47 -4.95
C LEU A 277 20.02 7.88 -5.34
N PRO A 278 20.45 8.38 -6.51
CA PRO A 278 19.93 9.62 -7.07
C PRO A 278 18.39 9.64 -7.16
N LYS A 279 17.79 10.83 -7.06
CA LYS A 279 16.33 11.03 -7.11
C LYS A 279 15.70 10.44 -8.38
N SER A 280 16.37 10.58 -9.52
CA SER A 280 15.94 10.06 -10.83
C SER A 280 16.11 8.54 -10.98
N ARG A 281 16.90 7.89 -10.13
CA ARG A 281 17.28 6.47 -10.27
C ARG A 281 16.26 5.52 -9.65
N LEU A 282 15.50 5.98 -8.65
CA LEU A 282 14.61 5.17 -7.82
C LEU A 282 13.23 5.83 -7.70
N THR A 283 12.20 5.09 -8.08
CA THR A 283 10.80 5.35 -7.78
C THR A 283 10.35 4.42 -6.65
N LEU A 284 9.64 4.97 -5.67
CA LEU A 284 9.04 4.17 -4.60
C LEU A 284 7.55 3.97 -4.88
N ASN A 285 7.06 2.76 -4.67
CA ASN A 285 5.67 2.42 -4.90
C ASN A 285 5.02 1.72 -3.70
N TRP A 286 3.79 2.13 -3.39
CA TRP A 286 2.96 1.49 -2.37
C TRP A 286 1.56 1.22 -2.91
N LEU A 287 0.97 0.12 -2.43
CA LEU A 287 -0.47 -0.08 -2.48
C LEU A 287 -1.08 0.59 -1.25
N ALA A 288 -1.49 1.84 -1.42
CA ALA A 288 -2.14 2.62 -0.39
C ALA A 288 -3.55 2.09 -0.13
N THR A 289 -4.01 2.23 1.12
CA THR A 289 -5.33 1.75 1.53
C THR A 289 -6.36 2.88 1.40
N PRO A 290 -7.59 2.60 0.91
CA PRO A 290 -8.66 3.58 0.91
C PRO A 290 -9.33 3.68 2.29
N THR A 291 -8.95 2.82 3.25
CA THR A 291 -9.53 2.74 4.60
C THR A 291 -8.66 3.41 5.67
N ASP A 292 -7.89 4.42 5.31
CA ASP A 292 -7.23 5.34 6.25
C ASP A 292 -8.09 6.62 6.37
N ALA A 293 -7.76 7.49 7.31
CA ALA A 293 -8.29 8.85 7.36
C ALA A 293 -7.50 9.73 6.39
N TYR A 294 -8.20 10.39 5.48
CA TYR A 294 -7.65 11.32 4.50
C TYR A 294 -8.34 12.67 4.60
N ALA A 295 -7.62 13.75 4.35
CA ALA A 295 -8.26 15.02 4.05
C ALA A 295 -8.59 15.09 2.55
N VAL A 296 -9.71 15.71 2.22
CA VAL A 296 -10.19 15.90 0.85
C VAL A 296 -10.67 17.34 0.68
N PRO A 297 -10.64 17.92 -0.52
CA PRO A 297 -11.19 19.25 -0.71
C PRO A 297 -12.70 19.26 -0.46
N ALA A 298 -13.22 20.41 -0.03
CA ALA A 298 -14.64 20.54 0.32
C ALA A 298 -15.58 20.30 -0.88
N ASP A 299 -15.12 20.48 -2.12
CA ASP A 299 -15.90 20.20 -3.33
C ASP A 299 -16.34 18.72 -3.43
N ILE A 300 -15.55 17.79 -2.91
CA ILE A 300 -15.90 16.37 -2.79
C ILE A 300 -17.10 16.19 -1.86
N VAL A 301 -17.14 16.92 -0.75
CA VAL A 301 -18.24 16.90 0.21
C VAL A 301 -19.50 17.55 -0.37
N GLU A 302 -19.34 18.64 -1.11
CA GLU A 302 -20.44 19.30 -1.82
C GLU A 302 -21.09 18.36 -2.85
N ASP A 303 -20.28 17.69 -3.68
CA ASP A 303 -20.76 16.66 -4.62
C ASP A 303 -21.53 15.54 -3.91
N ILE A 304 -20.98 15.02 -2.80
CA ILE A 304 -21.63 13.99 -1.98
C ILE A 304 -23.00 14.46 -1.46
N ASN A 305 -23.07 15.66 -0.89
CA ASN A 305 -24.30 16.22 -0.35
C ASN A 305 -25.34 16.49 -1.45
N ASN A 306 -24.90 16.96 -2.61
CA ASN A 306 -25.75 17.17 -3.77
C ASN A 306 -26.35 15.85 -4.27
N ARG A 307 -25.53 14.81 -4.45
CA ARG A 307 -26.03 13.47 -4.84
C ARG A 307 -26.98 12.88 -3.79
N TYR A 308 -26.71 13.09 -2.50
CA TYR A 308 -27.61 12.66 -1.43
C TYR A 308 -28.97 13.38 -1.47
N SER A 309 -29.02 14.68 -1.76
CA SER A 309 -30.29 15.42 -1.85
C SER A 309 -31.12 15.04 -3.07
N GLN A 310 -30.45 14.75 -4.19
CA GLN A 310 -31.03 14.42 -5.50
C GLN A 310 -31.47 12.95 -5.67
N ARG A 311 -31.30 12.10 -4.65
CA ARG A 311 -31.77 10.70 -4.68
C ARG A 311 -33.25 10.60 -5.08
N SER A 312 -33.56 9.63 -5.93
CA SER A 312 -34.94 9.36 -6.36
C SER A 312 -35.82 8.94 -5.18
N PRO A 313 -37.16 9.09 -5.27
CA PRO A 313 -38.09 8.66 -4.22
C PRO A 313 -37.94 7.18 -3.83
N LEU A 314 -37.65 6.30 -4.82
CA LEU A 314 -37.38 4.88 -4.58
C LEU A 314 -36.12 4.66 -3.74
N ILE A 315 -35.05 5.40 -4.01
CA ILE A 315 -33.81 5.32 -3.23
C ILE A 315 -34.06 5.86 -1.81
N LYS A 316 -34.80 6.96 -1.65
CA LYS A 316 -35.16 7.50 -0.32
C LYS A 316 -35.94 6.48 0.52
N LEU A 317 -36.89 5.76 -0.08
CA LEU A 317 -37.64 4.69 0.59
C LEU A 317 -36.73 3.53 0.99
N ARG A 318 -35.87 3.05 0.09
CA ARG A 318 -34.87 2.01 0.41
C ARG A 318 -34.01 2.45 1.59
N ASP A 319 -33.49 3.66 1.55
CA ASP A 319 -32.58 4.17 2.59
C ASP A 319 -33.28 4.27 3.94
N PHE A 320 -34.56 4.65 3.95
CA PHE A 320 -35.40 4.59 5.17
C PHE A 320 -35.55 3.16 5.69
N VAL A 321 -35.89 2.20 4.81
CA VAL A 321 -36.10 0.79 5.18
C VAL A 321 -34.83 0.15 5.74
N PHE A 322 -33.67 0.37 5.09
CA PHE A 322 -32.40 -0.22 5.49
C PHE A 322 -31.59 0.64 6.47
N GLY A 323 -32.08 1.84 6.80
CA GLY A 323 -31.45 2.76 7.75
C GLY A 323 -30.14 3.40 7.26
N ALA A 324 -29.99 3.58 5.95
CA ALA A 324 -28.84 4.28 5.36
C ALA A 324 -28.99 5.80 5.56
N ARG A 325 -27.98 6.43 6.18
CA ARG A 325 -28.04 7.84 6.60
C ARG A 325 -26.93 8.65 5.94
N GLN A 326 -27.20 9.93 5.69
CA GLN A 326 -26.20 10.88 5.16
C GLN A 326 -24.90 10.81 5.95
N HIS A 327 -23.78 10.96 5.25
CA HIS A 327 -22.52 11.21 5.92
C HIS A 327 -22.43 12.66 6.36
N ILE A 328 -22.06 12.89 7.61
CA ILE A 328 -21.67 14.22 8.11
C ILE A 328 -20.14 14.24 8.16
N PHE A 329 -19.55 15.23 7.51
CA PHE A 329 -18.10 15.40 7.43
C PHE A 329 -17.64 16.45 8.43
N GLU A 330 -16.43 16.26 8.97
CA GLU A 330 -15.73 17.34 9.67
C GLU A 330 -15.01 18.19 8.62
N CYS A 331 -15.39 19.44 8.48
CA CYS A 331 -14.69 20.41 7.64
C CYS A 331 -13.71 21.24 8.47
N PHE A 332 -12.64 21.71 7.84
CA PHE A 332 -11.65 22.61 8.42
C PHE A 332 -11.05 23.51 7.34
N GLU A 333 -10.59 24.67 7.76
CA GLU A 333 -9.89 25.63 6.89
C GLU A 333 -8.38 25.48 7.11
N THR A 334 -7.61 25.41 6.03
CA THR A 334 -6.15 25.41 6.09
C THR A 334 -5.62 26.81 6.38
N GLU A 335 -4.33 26.94 6.68
CA GLU A 335 -3.66 28.25 6.83
C GLU A 335 -3.65 29.05 5.51
N SER A 336 -3.77 28.37 4.36
CA SER A 336 -3.93 28.98 3.03
C SER A 336 -5.36 29.45 2.73
N GLY A 337 -6.32 29.21 3.62
CA GLY A 337 -7.75 29.52 3.40
C GLY A 337 -8.49 28.49 2.54
N GLU A 338 -7.88 27.32 2.29
CA GLU A 338 -8.53 26.25 1.53
C GLU A 338 -9.47 25.48 2.46
N MET A 339 -10.71 25.26 2.00
CA MET A 339 -11.69 24.48 2.74
C MET A 339 -11.50 22.99 2.44
N MET A 340 -11.21 22.24 3.49
CA MET A 340 -10.96 20.80 3.45
C MET A 340 -11.96 20.07 4.34
N ALA A 341 -12.06 18.76 4.17
CA ALA A 341 -12.84 17.88 5.02
C ALA A 341 -12.11 16.57 5.30
N ILE A 342 -12.40 15.95 6.44
CA ILE A 342 -11.89 14.62 6.78
C ILE A 342 -12.83 13.55 6.24
N MET A 343 -12.30 12.77 5.30
CA MET A 343 -12.85 11.49 4.86
C MET A 343 -12.31 10.38 5.76
N ASP A 344 -13.14 9.91 6.69
CA ASP A 344 -12.78 8.84 7.62
C ASP A 344 -13.40 7.50 7.17
N ALA A 345 -12.64 6.77 6.35
CA ALA A 345 -12.98 5.42 5.92
C ALA A 345 -12.32 4.34 6.81
N THR A 346 -11.84 4.71 8.01
CA THR A 346 -11.15 3.78 8.90
C THR A 346 -12.11 2.77 9.54
N SER A 347 -11.55 1.65 9.98
CA SER A 347 -12.32 0.58 10.63
C SER A 347 -11.57 -0.01 11.82
N VAL A 348 -12.26 -0.06 12.97
CA VAL A 348 -11.75 -0.68 14.20
C VAL A 348 -11.42 -2.17 13.99
N LEU A 349 -12.05 -2.81 13.00
CA LEU A 349 -11.81 -4.22 12.66
C LEU A 349 -10.39 -4.48 12.13
N GLN A 350 -9.75 -3.47 11.54
CA GLN A 350 -8.38 -3.58 11.03
C GLN A 350 -7.34 -3.49 12.16
N GLY A 351 -7.68 -2.78 13.24
CA GLY A 351 -6.87 -2.61 14.43
C GLY A 351 -5.75 -1.56 14.31
N PRO A 352 -5.18 -1.12 15.44
CA PRO A 352 -4.21 -0.04 15.49
C PRO A 352 -2.90 -0.34 14.76
N SER A 353 -2.46 -1.60 14.74
CA SER A 353 -1.24 -2.00 14.03
C SER A 353 -1.34 -1.81 12.52
N TYR A 354 -2.51 -2.07 11.94
CA TYR A 354 -2.75 -1.86 10.50
C TYR A 354 -2.74 -0.36 10.16
N ALA A 355 -3.47 0.45 10.93
CA ALA A 355 -3.53 1.90 10.74
C ALA A 355 -2.14 2.53 10.85
N LEU A 356 -1.37 2.15 11.88
CA LEU A 356 0.01 2.63 12.04
C LEU A 356 0.89 2.24 10.86
N ALA A 357 0.88 0.98 10.45
CA ALA A 357 1.69 0.52 9.33
C ALA A 357 1.34 1.27 8.03
N LYS A 358 0.06 1.43 7.71
CA LYS A 358 -0.39 2.19 6.53
C LYS A 358 -0.05 3.67 6.61
N ARG A 359 -0.15 4.27 7.80
CA ARG A 359 0.24 5.67 8.01
C ARG A 359 1.73 5.90 7.79
N THR A 360 2.59 5.02 8.30
CA THR A 360 4.04 5.12 8.06
C THR A 360 4.41 4.98 6.57
N GLN A 361 3.66 4.18 5.79
CA GLN A 361 3.83 4.14 4.33
C GLN A 361 3.53 5.50 3.69
N ARG A 362 2.42 6.15 4.09
CA ARG A 362 2.03 7.48 3.58
C ARG A 362 3.08 8.55 3.93
N TRP A 363 3.55 8.55 5.17
CA TRP A 363 4.56 9.50 5.61
C TRP A 363 5.89 9.32 4.90
N MET A 364 6.30 8.08 4.62
CA MET A 364 7.49 7.84 3.80
C MET A 364 7.26 8.37 2.38
N ALA A 365 6.08 8.16 1.79
CA ALA A 365 5.72 8.75 0.51
C ALA A 365 5.84 10.29 0.52
N TYR A 366 5.35 10.96 1.58
CA TYR A 366 5.51 12.42 1.73
C TYR A 366 6.98 12.85 1.80
N GLN A 367 7.79 12.25 2.65
CA GLN A 367 9.22 12.62 2.73
C GLN A 367 9.92 12.52 1.37
N GLN A 368 9.59 11.49 0.60
CA GLN A 368 10.21 11.23 -0.69
C GLN A 368 9.69 12.18 -1.77
N LEU A 369 8.39 12.49 -1.75
CA LEU A 369 7.79 13.49 -2.61
C LEU A 369 8.40 14.88 -2.37
N PHE A 370 8.48 15.34 -1.11
CA PHE A 370 9.08 16.62 -0.76
C PHE A 370 10.60 16.66 -1.03
N SER A 371 11.26 15.50 -1.07
CA SER A 371 12.63 15.42 -1.56
C SER A 371 12.74 15.61 -3.07
N GLY A 372 11.65 15.62 -3.84
CA GLY A 372 11.65 15.71 -5.30
C GLY A 372 11.92 14.37 -5.99
N ARG A 373 11.61 13.25 -5.33
CA ARG A 373 11.68 11.90 -5.90
C ARG A 373 10.31 11.51 -6.48
N ASN A 374 10.31 10.73 -7.57
CA ASN A 374 9.06 10.17 -8.08
C ASN A 374 8.47 9.15 -7.08
N VAL A 375 7.18 9.25 -6.82
CA VAL A 375 6.46 8.42 -5.86
C VAL A 375 5.14 7.98 -6.48
N ALA A 376 4.90 6.66 -6.47
CA ALA A 376 3.63 6.06 -6.83
C ALA A 376 2.92 5.56 -5.55
N TYR A 377 2.21 6.46 -4.87
CA TYR A 377 1.40 6.12 -3.69
C TYR A 377 -0.04 5.82 -4.13
N LEU A 378 -0.28 4.60 -4.62
CA LEU A 378 -1.50 4.27 -5.36
C LEU A 378 -2.57 3.69 -4.45
N VAL A 379 -3.61 4.49 -4.17
CA VAL A 379 -4.78 4.04 -3.41
C VAL A 379 -5.53 3.02 -4.25
N SER A 380 -5.58 1.79 -3.74
CA SER A 380 -6.14 0.65 -4.45
C SER A 380 -7.44 0.19 -3.79
N PRO A 381 -8.42 -0.34 -4.54
CA PRO A 381 -9.75 -0.59 -3.99
C PRO A 381 -9.73 -1.74 -2.98
N PRO A 382 -10.75 -1.85 -2.11
CA PRO A 382 -11.00 -3.10 -1.40
C PRO A 382 -11.24 -4.22 -2.40
N ALA A 383 -10.65 -5.39 -2.18
CA ALA A 383 -10.84 -6.53 -3.08
C ALA A 383 -11.46 -7.75 -2.41
N GLU A 384 -12.15 -8.54 -3.23
CA GLU A 384 -12.79 -9.81 -2.90
C GLU A 384 -11.77 -10.94 -2.74
N THR A 385 -10.82 -10.79 -1.81
CA THR A 385 -9.85 -11.85 -1.54
C THR A 385 -10.56 -13.09 -0.96
N LYS A 386 -9.99 -14.28 -1.21
CA LYS A 386 -10.49 -15.54 -0.62
C LYS A 386 -10.65 -15.45 0.91
N SER A 387 -9.74 -14.74 1.58
CA SER A 387 -9.77 -14.55 3.03
C SER A 387 -10.98 -13.75 3.52
N VAL A 388 -11.45 -12.78 2.73
CA VAL A 388 -12.61 -11.93 3.02
C VAL A 388 -13.90 -12.69 2.73
N LEU A 389 -13.99 -13.34 1.56
CA LEU A 389 -15.17 -14.08 1.13
C LEU A 389 -15.49 -15.30 2.03
N ASN A 390 -14.49 -15.85 2.72
CA ASN A 390 -14.68 -16.92 3.69
C ASN A 390 -15.44 -16.51 4.96
N LYS A 391 -15.68 -15.21 5.19
CA LYS A 391 -16.48 -14.72 6.32
C LYS A 391 -17.89 -14.39 5.85
N LYS A 392 -18.90 -15.15 6.31
CA LYS A 392 -20.32 -15.00 5.92
C LYS A 392 -20.79 -13.55 5.92
N ILE A 393 -20.57 -12.82 7.02
CA ILE A 393 -20.96 -11.40 7.13
C ILE A 393 -20.35 -10.53 6.05
N LEU A 394 -19.06 -10.71 5.74
CA LEU A 394 -18.38 -9.90 4.72
C LEU A 394 -18.89 -10.23 3.33
N ARG A 395 -19.14 -11.51 3.03
CA ARG A 395 -19.76 -11.92 1.77
C ARG A 395 -21.15 -11.29 1.57
N LEU A 396 -21.99 -11.29 2.61
CA LEU A 396 -23.30 -10.62 2.57
C LEU A 396 -23.14 -9.12 2.35
N THR A 397 -22.24 -8.50 3.10
CA THR A 397 -21.95 -7.07 2.99
C THR A 397 -21.54 -6.70 1.57
N TYR A 398 -20.62 -7.45 0.97
CA TYR A 398 -20.10 -7.18 -0.36
C TYR A 398 -21.17 -7.37 -1.44
N ALA A 399 -22.02 -8.38 -1.30
CA ALA A 399 -23.14 -8.59 -2.22
C ALA A 399 -24.15 -7.42 -2.22
N GLY A 400 -24.38 -6.77 -1.08
CA GLY A 400 -25.30 -5.63 -0.97
C GLY A 400 -24.64 -4.25 -1.13
N ALA A 401 -23.31 -4.17 -1.06
CA ALA A 401 -22.55 -2.92 -1.07
C ALA A 401 -22.76 -2.07 -2.34
N PRO A 402 -22.86 -2.64 -3.55
CA PRO A 402 -23.03 -1.85 -4.78
C PRO A 402 -24.30 -1.00 -4.77
N ALA A 403 -25.37 -1.45 -4.10
CA ALA A 403 -26.60 -0.66 -3.96
C ALA A 403 -26.36 0.66 -3.20
N PHE A 404 -25.34 0.72 -2.36
CA PHE A 404 -24.98 1.89 -1.56
C PHE A 404 -23.77 2.66 -2.12
N GLY A 405 -23.36 2.36 -3.35
CA GLY A 405 -22.26 3.04 -4.04
C GLY A 405 -20.87 2.58 -3.59
N LEU A 406 -20.75 1.37 -3.07
CA LEU A 406 -19.49 0.74 -2.68
C LEU A 406 -19.30 -0.54 -3.49
N ASP A 407 -18.19 -0.65 -4.21
CA ASP A 407 -17.94 -1.82 -5.07
C ASP A 407 -16.59 -2.46 -4.73
N PRO A 408 -16.58 -3.65 -4.11
CA PRO A 408 -15.37 -4.45 -3.93
C PRO A 408 -14.88 -5.02 -5.27
N PHE A 409 -13.60 -4.89 -5.55
CA PHE A 409 -13.05 -5.31 -6.83
C PHE A 409 -12.65 -6.78 -6.83
N ALA A 410 -12.76 -7.43 -7.99
CA ALA A 410 -12.03 -8.66 -8.21
C ALA A 410 -10.51 -8.39 -8.09
N VAL A 411 -9.77 -9.33 -7.50
CA VAL A 411 -8.34 -9.14 -7.17
C VAL A 411 -7.53 -8.86 -8.42
N ASP A 412 -7.79 -9.59 -9.51
CA ASP A 412 -7.13 -9.42 -10.81
C ASP A 412 -7.37 -8.02 -11.39
N GLN A 413 -8.62 -7.53 -11.37
CA GLN A 413 -8.96 -6.19 -11.83
C GLN A 413 -8.22 -5.11 -11.05
N ALA A 414 -8.20 -5.22 -9.72
CA ALA A 414 -7.52 -4.25 -8.88
C ALA A 414 -6.00 -4.25 -9.08
N VAL A 415 -5.39 -5.44 -9.23
CA VAL A 415 -3.96 -5.56 -9.54
C VAL A 415 -3.64 -4.98 -10.92
N MET A 416 -4.47 -5.25 -11.93
CA MET A 416 -4.27 -4.69 -13.27
C MET A 416 -4.32 -3.16 -13.25
N VAL A 417 -5.34 -2.57 -12.61
CA VAL A 417 -5.47 -1.11 -12.48
C VAL A 417 -4.30 -0.51 -11.71
N ALA A 418 -3.93 -1.07 -10.55
CA ALA A 418 -2.78 -0.58 -9.79
C ALA A 418 -1.45 -0.70 -10.57
N THR A 419 -1.27 -1.78 -11.33
CA THR A 419 -0.09 -1.96 -12.19
C THR A 419 -0.07 -0.94 -13.32
N GLY A 420 -1.20 -0.72 -14.00
CA GLY A 420 -1.32 0.28 -15.06
C GLY A 420 -1.04 1.70 -14.55
N LEU A 421 -1.57 2.05 -13.38
CA LEU A 421 -1.29 3.36 -12.77
C LEU A 421 0.18 3.52 -12.38
N LEU A 422 0.82 2.46 -11.89
CA LEU A 422 2.27 2.47 -11.62
C LEU A 422 3.07 2.70 -12.90
N VAL A 423 2.78 1.94 -13.96
CA VAL A 423 3.44 2.09 -15.27
C VAL A 423 3.23 3.51 -15.81
N GLY A 424 2.01 4.03 -15.74
CA GLY A 424 1.74 5.40 -16.17
C GLY A 424 2.51 6.46 -15.36
N GLU A 425 2.67 6.29 -14.05
CA GLU A 425 3.50 7.20 -13.23
C GLU A 425 5.00 7.08 -13.54
N LEU A 426 5.44 6.00 -14.17
CA LEU A 426 6.82 5.84 -14.66
C LEU A 426 7.00 6.44 -16.06
N ASP A 427 6.01 6.31 -16.95
CA ASP A 427 6.07 6.90 -18.30
C ASP A 427 6.03 8.44 -18.25
N ALA A 428 5.12 8.96 -17.43
CA ALA A 428 4.87 10.39 -17.30
C ALA A 428 4.68 10.75 -15.82
N PRO A 429 5.78 10.90 -15.06
CA PRO A 429 5.72 11.34 -13.66
C PRO A 429 4.98 12.68 -13.55
N ARG A 430 4.02 12.75 -12.63
CA ARG A 430 3.29 14.00 -12.37
C ARG A 430 4.01 14.84 -11.32
N SER A 431 3.86 16.16 -11.42
CA SER A 431 4.13 17.03 -10.27
C SER A 431 3.01 16.82 -9.25
N GLN A 432 3.37 16.43 -8.03
CA GLN A 432 2.42 16.12 -6.97
C GLN A 432 2.74 16.93 -5.72
N ASN A 433 1.71 17.19 -4.91
CA ASN A 433 1.83 17.63 -3.52
C ASN A 433 1.27 16.53 -2.60
N ALA A 434 1.27 16.75 -1.29
CA ALA A 434 0.80 15.75 -0.35
C ALA A 434 -0.64 15.28 -0.62
N LEU A 435 -1.56 16.18 -0.98
CA LEU A 435 -2.95 15.88 -1.30
C LEU A 435 -3.06 15.09 -2.61
N SER A 436 -2.50 15.62 -3.70
CA SER A 436 -2.61 15.00 -5.02
C SER A 436 -1.84 13.68 -5.14
N SER A 437 -0.91 13.41 -4.23
CA SER A 437 -0.17 12.14 -4.18
C SER A 437 -1.03 10.92 -3.85
N TYR A 438 -2.12 11.10 -3.10
CA TYR A 438 -3.06 10.02 -2.80
C TYR A 438 -4.40 10.20 -3.48
N LEU A 439 -4.79 11.43 -3.84
CA LEU A 439 -6.13 11.73 -4.35
C LEU A 439 -6.26 11.46 -5.85
N ASP A 440 -5.43 12.09 -6.68
CA ASP A 440 -5.62 12.15 -8.13
C ASP A 440 -5.82 10.78 -8.80
N LEU A 441 -5.03 9.79 -8.40
CA LEU A 441 -5.07 8.44 -8.96
C LEU A 441 -5.73 7.43 -8.02
N ALA A 442 -6.59 7.89 -7.10
CA ALA A 442 -7.25 7.00 -6.15
C ALA A 442 -8.30 6.12 -6.83
N VAL A 443 -8.18 4.82 -6.60
CA VAL A 443 -9.22 3.84 -6.92
C VAL A 443 -9.72 3.32 -5.58
N HIS A 444 -10.75 3.95 -5.05
CA HIS A 444 -11.18 3.76 -3.66
C HIS A 444 -12.44 2.90 -3.53
N GLY A 445 -12.99 2.36 -4.63
CA GLY A 445 -14.16 1.49 -4.63
C GLY A 445 -15.41 2.15 -4.06
N GLY A 446 -15.51 3.47 -4.21
CA GLY A 446 -16.64 4.28 -3.73
C GLY A 446 -16.48 4.82 -2.31
N LEU A 447 -15.52 4.34 -1.52
CA LEU A 447 -15.38 4.71 -0.10
C LEU A 447 -15.25 6.22 0.14
N TRP A 448 -14.59 6.95 -0.75
CA TRP A 448 -14.39 8.39 -0.60
C TRP A 448 -15.48 9.24 -1.25
N ARG A 449 -16.40 8.62 -2.00
CA ARG A 449 -17.50 9.30 -2.70
C ARG A 449 -18.87 8.78 -2.25
N VAL A 450 -18.90 7.98 -1.19
CA VAL A 450 -20.11 7.38 -0.64
C VAL A 450 -21.01 8.46 -0.06
N ILE A 451 -22.30 8.43 -0.41
CA ILE A 451 -23.28 9.44 0.06
C ILE A 451 -23.82 9.15 1.46
N TYR A 452 -23.45 8.01 2.04
CA TYR A 452 -23.91 7.52 3.32
C TYR A 452 -22.78 7.46 4.32
N SER A 453 -23.09 7.65 5.60
CA SER A 453 -22.11 7.37 6.66
C SER A 453 -21.66 5.90 6.57
N PRO A 454 -20.35 5.60 6.60
CA PRO A 454 -19.84 4.24 6.39
C PRO A 454 -20.51 3.21 7.31
N LYS A 455 -20.69 3.53 8.59
CA LYS A 455 -21.36 2.66 9.57
C LYS A 455 -22.79 2.28 9.16
N SER A 456 -23.56 3.23 8.62
CA SER A 456 -24.93 2.97 8.16
C SER A 456 -24.94 2.17 6.85
N ALA A 457 -24.03 2.50 5.93
CA ALA A 457 -23.91 1.84 4.64
C ALA A 457 -23.57 0.36 4.80
N TRP A 458 -22.58 0.02 5.63
CA TRP A 458 -22.17 -1.37 5.86
C TRP A 458 -23.29 -2.22 6.46
N ARG A 459 -24.02 -1.68 7.44
CA ARG A 459 -25.17 -2.36 8.05
C ARG A 459 -26.28 -2.59 7.00
N ALA A 460 -26.64 -1.55 6.25
CA ALA A 460 -27.67 -1.61 5.23
C ALA A 460 -27.29 -2.62 4.12
N ALA A 461 -26.05 -2.58 3.64
CA ALA A 461 -25.49 -3.51 2.67
C ALA A 461 -25.54 -4.96 3.15
N THR A 462 -25.20 -5.22 4.43
CA THR A 462 -25.26 -6.58 5.00
C THR A 462 -26.68 -7.13 4.96
N ILE A 463 -27.68 -6.33 5.36
CA ILE A 463 -29.09 -6.75 5.40
C ILE A 463 -29.59 -7.00 3.98
N LEU A 464 -29.33 -6.07 3.05
CA LEU A 464 -29.74 -6.21 1.67
C LEU A 464 -29.10 -7.44 1.01
N GLY A 465 -27.80 -7.65 1.21
CA GLY A 465 -27.10 -8.81 0.67
C GLY A 465 -27.57 -10.14 1.27
N ALA A 466 -28.02 -10.16 2.53
CA ALA A 466 -28.68 -11.34 3.11
C ALA A 466 -29.95 -11.70 2.34
N ILE A 467 -30.80 -10.71 2.04
CA ILE A 467 -32.02 -10.88 1.25
C ILE A 467 -31.68 -11.36 -0.17
N THR A 468 -30.71 -10.71 -0.83
CA THR A 468 -30.29 -11.06 -2.20
C THR A 468 -29.74 -12.48 -2.31
N LEU A 469 -29.03 -12.95 -1.29
CA LEU A 469 -28.43 -14.29 -1.25
C LEU A 469 -29.34 -15.36 -0.61
N GLY A 470 -30.59 -15.01 -0.24
CA GLY A 470 -31.59 -15.95 0.28
C GLY A 470 -31.33 -16.44 1.71
N PHE A 471 -30.81 -15.58 2.59
CA PHE A 471 -30.54 -15.86 4.01
C PHE A 471 -31.60 -15.34 4.97
#